data_AF-S3BVB8-F1
#
_entry.id   AF-S3BVB8-F1
#
_cell.length_a   1.000
_cell.length_b   1.000
_cell.length_c   1.000
_cell.angle_alpha   90.00
_cell.angle_beta   90.00
_cell.angle_gamma   90.00
#
_symmetry.space_group_name_H-M   'P 1'
#
loop_
_entity.id
_entity.type
_entity.pdbx_description
1 polymer ?
#
loop_
_entity_poly.entity_id
_entity_poly.type
_entity_poly.pdbx_seq_one_letter_code
_entity_poly.pdbx_strand_id
1 'polypeptide(L)'
;MRCLAPVLLLDGIRVNVTLPGAVRTPFMDKESWSAFPAEMFTTVENIVAAVAQLMDDPKASGIALEVSQGNFYPREQHAWIDEGQKQICTAAGKFDPKTTL
;
A
#
# COMPACT_ATOMS: atom_id res chain seq x y z
N MET A 1 -2.60 1.87 -7.02
CA MET A 1 -3.78 2.20 -6.20
C MET A 1 -4.57 3.38 -6.75
N ARG A 2 -4.01 4.60 -6.76
CA ARG A 2 -4.73 5.83 -7.14
C ARG A 2 -5.59 5.73 -8.41
N CYS A 3 -5.10 5.02 -9.43
CA CYS A 3 -5.73 4.93 -10.75
C CYS A 3 -6.77 3.79 -10.83
N LEU A 4 -6.62 2.72 -10.03
CA LEU A 4 -7.47 1.52 -10.08
C LEU A 4 -8.49 1.44 -8.94
N ALA A 5 -8.17 1.95 -7.76
CA ALA A 5 -9.04 1.86 -6.59
C ALA A 5 -10.43 2.48 -6.83
N PRO A 6 -10.58 3.64 -7.50
CA PRO A 6 -11.90 4.19 -7.80
C PRO A 6 -12.73 3.33 -8.76
N VAL A 7 -12.10 2.69 -9.75
CA VAL A 7 -12.79 1.85 -10.76
C VAL A 7 -13.24 0.55 -10.15
N LEU A 8 -12.31 -0.16 -9.49
CA LEU A 8 -12.59 -1.47 -8.92
C LEU A 8 -13.59 -1.40 -7.76
N LEU A 9 -13.71 -0.25 -7.11
CA LEU A 9 -14.73 -0.03 -6.09
C LEU A 9 -16.16 -0.11 -6.65
N LEU A 10 -16.36 0.20 -7.94
CA LEU A 10 -17.66 0.05 -8.63
C LEU A 10 -18.11 -1.42 -8.68
N ASP A 11 -17.15 -2.34 -8.72
CA ASP A 11 -17.38 -3.79 -8.66
C ASP A 11 -17.33 -4.34 -7.22
N GLY A 12 -17.29 -3.46 -6.21
CA GLY A 12 -17.18 -3.84 -4.80
C GLY A 12 -15.78 -4.31 -4.37
N ILE A 13 -14.76 -4.10 -5.20
CA ILE A 13 -13.38 -4.49 -4.91
C ILE A 13 -12.61 -3.30 -4.35
N ARG A 14 -12.08 -3.45 -3.13
CA ARG A 14 -11.25 -2.44 -2.46
C ARG A 14 -9.77 -2.72 -2.69
N VAL A 15 -8.99 -1.68 -2.96
CA VAL A 15 -7.54 -1.80 -3.22
C VAL A 15 -6.76 -0.85 -2.32
N ASN A 16 -5.88 -1.40 -1.49
CA ASN A 16 -5.03 -0.66 -0.56
C ASN A 16 -3.57 -1.14 -0.68
N VAL A 17 -2.63 -0.48 0.00
CA VAL A 17 -1.23 -0.90 0.05
C VAL A 17 -0.69 -0.70 1.46
N THR A 18 0.12 -1.64 1.90
CA THR A 18 0.97 -1.49 3.07
C THR A 18 2.36 -1.05 2.63
N LEU A 19 2.98 -0.13 3.36
CA LEU A 19 4.36 0.30 3.15
C LEU A 19 5.16 -0.07 4.41
N PRO A 20 5.71 -1.30 4.50
CA PRO A 20 6.51 -1.70 5.65
C PRO A 20 7.79 -0.87 5.74
N GLY A 21 8.18 -0.52 6.96
CA GLY A 21 9.48 0.04 7.29
C GLY A 21 10.59 -0.99 7.16
N ALA A 22 11.66 -0.86 7.94
CA ALA A 22 12.75 -1.83 7.90
C ALA A 22 12.26 -3.23 8.30
N VAL A 23 12.32 -4.19 7.38
CA VAL A 23 11.97 -5.60 7.63
C VAL A 23 13.23 -6.44 7.45
N ARG A 24 13.45 -7.40 8.35
CA ARG A 24 14.52 -8.38 8.17
C ARG A 24 14.19 -9.29 6.98
N THR A 25 15.09 -9.32 6.01
CA THR A 25 14.95 -10.15 4.81
C THR A 25 16.08 -11.18 4.73
N PRO A 26 15.95 -12.23 3.90
CA PRO A 26 17.01 -13.21 3.68
C PRO A 26 18.26 -12.68 2.95
N PHE A 27 18.33 -11.38 2.62
CA PHE A 27 19.45 -10.79 1.86
C PHE A 27 20.71 -10.55 2.70
N MET A 28 20.64 -10.70 4.03
CA MET A 28 21.77 -10.63 4.94
C MET A 28 21.73 -11.82 5.91
N ASP A 29 22.92 -12.28 6.34
CA ASP A 29 23.04 -13.36 7.30
C ASP A 29 22.70 -12.91 8.74
N LYS A 30 22.60 -13.89 9.64
CA LYS A 30 22.21 -13.64 11.03
C LYS A 30 23.22 -12.77 11.78
N GLU A 31 24.51 -12.91 11.47
CA GLU A 31 25.59 -12.16 12.10
C GLU A 31 25.53 -10.68 11.70
N SER A 32 25.32 -10.39 10.42
CA SER A 32 25.15 -9.02 9.93
C SER A 32 23.91 -8.36 10.52
N TRP A 33 22.81 -9.11 10.69
CA TRP A 33 21.61 -8.60 11.36
C TRP A 33 21.78 -8.36 12.86
N SER A 34 22.73 -9.04 13.52
CA SER A 34 22.98 -8.89 14.96
C SER A 34 23.49 -7.50 15.35
N ALA A 35 24.05 -6.74 14.39
CA ALA A 35 24.49 -5.37 14.59
C ALA A 35 23.33 -4.37 14.80
N PHE A 36 22.10 -4.77 14.49
CA PHE A 36 20.92 -3.92 14.57
C PHE A 36 19.96 -4.42 15.66
N PRO A 37 19.63 -3.60 16.68
CA PRO A 37 18.62 -3.95 17.68
C PRO A 37 17.31 -4.43 17.03
N ALA A 38 16.72 -5.49 17.60
CA ALA A 38 15.58 -6.19 17.01
C ALA A 38 14.33 -5.30 16.97
N GLU A 39 14.17 -4.41 17.96
CA GLU A 39 13.10 -3.45 18.11
C GLU A 39 13.05 -2.39 17.00
N MET A 40 14.12 -2.22 16.22
CA MET A 40 14.11 -1.27 15.10
C MET A 40 13.32 -1.78 13.89
N PHE A 41 13.02 -3.08 13.84
CA PHE A 41 12.42 -3.72 12.68
C PHE A 41 10.91 -3.83 12.80
N THR A 42 10.25 -3.65 11.67
CA THR A 42 8.85 -4.03 11.45
C THR A 42 8.80 -5.54 11.28
N THR A 43 7.99 -6.20 12.11
CA THR A 43 7.83 -7.66 12.03
C THR A 43 6.76 -8.03 11.01
N VAL A 44 6.73 -9.30 10.62
CA VAL A 44 5.68 -9.81 9.72
C VAL A 44 4.31 -9.69 10.39
N GLU A 45 4.23 -9.90 11.70
CA GLU A 45 2.99 -9.75 12.48
C GLU A 45 2.45 -8.32 12.42
N ASN A 46 3.32 -7.31 12.44
CA ASN A 46 2.89 -5.92 12.24
C ASN A 46 2.28 -5.70 10.85
N ILE A 47 2.91 -6.27 9.81
CA ILE A 47 2.41 -6.16 8.42
C ILE A 47 1.05 -6.87 8.29
N VAL A 48 0.91 -8.06 8.86
CA VAL A 48 -0.35 -8.82 8.86
C VAL A 48 -1.45 -8.04 9.59
N ALA A 49 -1.13 -7.41 10.73
CA ALA A 49 -2.07 -6.56 11.44
C ALA A 49 -2.53 -5.35 10.61
N ALA A 50 -1.62 -4.72 9.84
CA ALA A 50 -1.99 -3.65 8.92
C ALA A 50 -2.94 -4.13 7.81
N VAL A 51 -2.68 -5.31 7.25
CA VAL A 51 -3.56 -5.92 6.23
C VAL A 51 -4.94 -6.21 6.83
N ALA A 52 -4.99 -6.76 8.05
CA ALA A 52 -6.25 -7.00 8.75
C ALA A 52 -7.02 -5.70 8.99
N GLN A 53 -6.37 -4.63 9.44
CA GLN A 53 -6.99 -3.32 9.64
C GLN A 53 -7.62 -2.77 8.35
N LEU A 54 -6.93 -2.89 7.21
CA LEU A 54 -7.46 -2.46 5.91
C LEU A 54 -8.58 -3.36 5.40
N MET A 55 -8.52 -4.66 5.72
CA MET A 55 -9.55 -5.63 5.34
C MET A 55 -10.84 -5.41 6.12
N ASP A 56 -10.73 -5.15 7.42
CA ASP A 56 -11.87 -5.00 8.33
C ASP A 56 -12.56 -3.63 8.21
N ASP A 57 -11.86 -2.59 7.73
CA ASP A 57 -12.48 -1.30 7.44
C ASP A 57 -13.21 -1.33 6.07
N PRO A 58 -14.56 -1.32 6.03
CA PRO A 58 -15.32 -1.34 4.79
C PRO A 58 -15.12 -0.07 3.94
N LYS A 59 -14.59 1.01 4.53
CA LYS A 59 -14.30 2.28 3.85
C LYS A 59 -12.87 2.36 3.31
N ALA A 60 -12.00 1.43 3.69
CA ALA A 60 -10.62 1.44 3.22
C ALA A 60 -10.53 1.04 1.74
N SER A 61 -10.40 2.05 0.87
CA SER A 61 -10.05 1.89 -0.54
C SER A 61 -9.16 3.04 -0.98
N GLY A 62 -8.08 2.74 -1.71
CA GLY A 62 -7.07 3.69 -2.14
C GLY A 62 -6.11 4.14 -1.04
N ILE A 63 -6.10 3.47 0.11
CA ILE A 63 -5.28 3.85 1.27
C ILE A 63 -3.87 3.29 1.14
N ALA A 64 -2.88 4.14 1.35
CA ALA A 64 -1.51 3.74 1.66
C ALA A 64 -1.32 3.78 3.16
N LEU A 65 -1.00 2.64 3.76
CA LEU A 65 -0.77 2.51 5.20
C LEU A 65 0.70 2.18 5.44
N GLU A 66 1.47 3.15 5.92
CA GLU A 66 2.84 2.91 6.34
C GLU A 66 2.84 2.15 7.67
N VAL A 67 3.64 1.10 7.74
CA VAL A 67 3.77 0.22 8.90
C VAL A 67 5.19 0.33 9.40
N SER A 68 5.38 1.05 10.50
CA SER A 68 6.70 1.20 11.10
C SER A 68 6.66 0.61 12.50
N GLN A 69 7.34 -0.53 12.64
CA GLN A 69 7.24 -1.38 13.83
C GLN A 69 5.76 -1.69 14.07
N GLY A 70 5.23 -1.44 15.27
CA GLY A 70 3.81 -1.65 15.61
C GLY A 70 2.86 -0.50 15.28
N ASN A 71 3.34 0.58 14.64
CA ASN A 71 2.53 1.76 14.37
C ASN A 71 2.03 1.80 12.91
N PHE A 72 0.84 2.36 12.72
CA PHE A 72 0.17 2.44 11.42
C PHE A 72 -0.11 3.91 11.06
N TYR A 73 0.43 4.35 9.93
CA TYR A 73 0.33 5.75 9.49
C TYR A 73 -0.33 5.83 8.11
N PRO A 74 -1.60 6.25 8.02
CA PRO A 74 -2.22 6.53 6.74
C PRO A 74 -1.43 7.65 6.04
N ARG A 75 -0.99 7.38 4.82
CA ARG A 75 -0.21 8.31 4.03
C ARG A 75 -1.13 9.16 3.18
N GLU A 76 -0.93 10.48 3.26
CA GLU A 76 -1.54 11.39 2.31
C GLU A 76 -1.06 11.07 0.90
N GLN A 77 -2.00 11.14 -0.03
CA GLN A 77 -1.71 10.87 -1.41
C GLN A 77 -0.88 12.01 -2.01
N HIS A 78 0.37 11.75 -2.35
CA HIS A 78 1.27 12.73 -2.98
C HIS A 78 0.65 13.42 -4.22
N ALA A 79 1.08 14.65 -4.52
CA ALA A 79 0.71 15.29 -5.78
C ALA A 79 1.12 14.44 -7.00
N TRP A 80 0.49 14.70 -8.15
CA TRP A 80 0.97 14.15 -9.42
C TRP A 80 2.32 14.75 -9.76
N ILE A 81 3.20 13.96 -10.37
CA ILE A 81 4.53 14.45 -10.77
C ILE A 81 4.44 15.49 -11.90
N ASP A 82 3.46 15.31 -12.79
CA ASP A 82 3.12 16.22 -13.87
C ASP A 82 1.67 15.99 -14.35
N GLU A 83 1.21 16.84 -15.28
CA GLU A 83 -0.14 16.74 -15.84
C GLU A 83 -0.30 15.50 -16.74
N GLY A 84 0.76 15.03 -17.39
CA GLY A 84 0.72 13.84 -18.25
C GLY A 84 0.40 12.58 -17.44
N GLN A 85 1.06 12.40 -16.30
CA GLN A 85 0.80 11.33 -15.35
C GLN A 85 -0.63 11.40 -14.83
N LYS A 86 -1.11 12.59 -14.48
CA LYS A 86 -2.49 12.80 -14.04
C LYS A 86 -3.49 12.40 -15.13
N GLN A 87 -3.27 12.83 -16.37
CA GLN A 87 -4.15 12.51 -17.50
C GLN A 87 -4.22 11.00 -17.75
N ILE A 88 -3.07 10.33 -17.89
CA ILE A 88 -3.05 8.89 -18.18
C ILE A 88 -3.66 8.07 -17.05
N CYS A 89 -3.38 8.41 -15.79
CA CYS A 89 -3.95 7.67 -14.67
C CYS A 89 -5.44 7.94 -14.45
N THR A 90 -5.90 9.16 -14.75
CA THR A 90 -7.34 9.47 -14.72
C THR A 90 -8.07 8.77 -15.86
N ALA A 91 -7.46 8.67 -17.04
CA ALA A 91 -8.01 7.94 -18.18
C ALA A 91 -8.04 6.42 -17.91
N ALA A 92 -6.96 5.85 -17.37
CA ALA A 92 -6.93 4.47 -16.92
C ALA A 92 -8.01 4.20 -15.85
N GLY A 93 -8.26 5.17 -14.97
CA GLY A 93 -9.37 5.15 -14.01
C GLY A 93 -10.77 5.34 -14.60
N LYS A 94 -10.90 5.41 -15.93
CA LYS A 94 -12.17 5.42 -16.67
C LYS A 94 -12.25 4.29 -17.69
N PHE A 95 -11.21 3.43 -17.72
CA PHE A 95 -11.16 2.30 -18.63
C PHE A 95 -12.22 1.28 -18.22
N ASP A 96 -13.21 1.10 -19.09
CA ASP A 96 -14.17 0.01 -18.98
C ASP A 96 -13.86 -1.02 -20.08
N PRO A 97 -13.37 -2.21 -19.73
CA PRO A 97 -13.03 -3.24 -20.70
C PRO A 97 -14.24 -3.73 -21.50
N LYS A 98 -15.49 -3.47 -21.06
CA LYS A 98 -16.72 -3.89 -21.74
C LYS A 98 -17.19 -2.90 -22.80
N THR A 99 -16.68 -1.66 -22.82
CA THR A 99 -17.12 -0.59 -23.75
C THR A 99 -16.02 -0.08 -24.67
N THR A 100 -14.81 -0.66 -24.60
CA THR A 100 -13.62 -0.19 -25.33
C THR A 100 -13.13 -1.16 -26.42
N LEU A 101 -13.98 -2.10 -26.88
CA LEU A 101 -13.72 -3.00 -28.02
C LEU A 101 -14.86 -2.95 -29.04
#